data_AF-A0AAQ2JAB6-F1
#
_entry.id   AF-A0AAQ2JAB6-F1
#
_cell.length_a   1.000
_cell.length_b   1.000
_cell.length_c   1.000
_cell.angle_alpha   90.00
_cell.angle_beta   90.00
_cell.angle_gamma   90.00
#
_symmetry.space_group_name_H-M   'P 1'
#
loop_
_entity.id
_entity.type
_entity.pdbx_description
1 polymer ?
#
loop_
_entity_poly.entity_id
_entity_poly.type
_entity_poly.pdbx_seq_one_letter_code
_entity_poly.pdbx_strand_id
1 'polypeptide(L)'
;MNLDTTMHSLYLVKARFDYLAKQLEQSGHRMAAEELKREAHHFGCQLTQIESVLDEYRVDIAAVQLPIELPRFVGVDMAAVGCKRTVVQEVTA
;
A
#
# COMPACT_ATOMS: atom_id res chain seq x y z
N MET A 1 4.80 6.73 8.56
CA MET A 1 5.41 6.47 7.22
C MET A 1 4.29 6.58 6.20
N ASN A 2 4.47 7.33 5.10
CA ASN A 2 3.42 7.56 4.10
C ASN A 2 3.57 6.53 2.95
N LEU A 3 2.60 5.63 2.82
CA LEU A 3 2.62 4.52 1.85
C LEU A 3 2.70 5.03 0.40
N ASP A 4 1.93 6.05 0.05
CA ASP A 4 1.91 6.62 -1.30
C ASP A 4 3.29 7.21 -1.67
N THR A 5 3.93 7.88 -0.70
CA THR A 5 5.27 8.45 -0.89
C THR A 5 6.31 7.34 -1.09
N THR A 6 6.19 6.24 -0.33
CA THR A 6 7.07 5.08 -0.47
C THR A 6 6.87 4.41 -1.84
N MET A 7 5.63 4.15 -2.25
CA MET A 7 5.33 3.57 -3.56
C MET A 7 5.85 4.44 -4.71
N HIS A 8 5.61 5.75 -4.64
CA HIS A 8 6.15 6.69 -5.62
C HIS A 8 7.68 6.64 -5.71
N SER A 9 8.36 6.59 -4.56
CA SER A 9 9.83 6.50 -4.52
C SER A 9 10.35 5.20 -5.16
N LEU A 10 9.64 4.08 -4.97
CA LEU A 10 10.01 2.81 -5.59
C LEU A 10 9.86 2.85 -7.12
N TYR A 11 8.82 3.50 -7.63
CA TYR A 11 8.68 3.73 -9.08
C TYR A 11 9.80 4.59 -9.65
N LEU A 12 10.23 5.63 -8.93
CA LEU A 12 11.38 6.44 -9.34
C LEU A 12 12.67 5.61 -9.41
N VAL A 13 12.87 4.68 -8.47
CA VAL A 13 14.02 3.75 -8.50
C VAL A 13 13.96 2.85 -9.73
N LYS A 14 12.78 2.28 -10.04
CA LYS A 14 12.56 1.45 -11.24
C LYS A 14 12.90 2.23 -12.52
N ALA A 15 12.40 3.46 -12.65
CA ALA A 15 12.69 4.33 -13.78
C ALA A 15 14.19 4.67 -13.89
N ARG A 16 14.88 4.81 -12.75
CA ARG A 16 16.33 5.03 -12.72
C ARG A 16 17.11 3.82 -13.21
N PHE A 17 16.68 2.59 -12.91
CA PHE A 17 17.30 1.39 -13.46
C PHE A 17 17.13 1.31 -14.99
N ASP A 18 15.95 1.62 -15.52
CA ASP A 18 15.72 1.67 -16.97
C ASP A 18 16.65 2.69 -17.65
N TYR A 19 16.80 3.87 -17.04
CA TYR A 19 17.71 4.90 -17.52
C TYR A 19 19.18 4.46 -17.52
N LEU A 20 19.64 3.85 -16.43
CA LEU A 20 21.00 3.34 -16.31
C LEU A 20 21.28 2.21 -17.32
N ALA A 21 20.30 1.33 -17.54
CA ALA A 21 20.44 0.27 -18.54
C ALA A 21 20.60 0.85 -19.94
N LYS A 22 19.86 1.92 -20.27
CA LYS A 22 20.02 2.64 -21.54
C LYS A 22 21.41 3.28 -21.66
N GLN A 23 21.94 3.87 -20.57
CA GLN A 23 23.29 4.44 -20.58
C GLN A 23 24.36 3.35 -20.79
N LEU A 24 24.22 2.19 -20.14
CA LEU A 24 25.11 1.05 -20.33
C LEU A 24 25.08 0.55 -21.78
N GLU A 25 23.90 0.48 -22.38
CA GLU A 25 23.74 0.08 -23.78
C GLU A 25 24.43 1.07 -24.74
N GLN A 26 24.25 2.37 -24.50
CA GLN A 26 24.88 3.45 -25.29
C GLN A 26 26.41 3.48 -25.16
N SER A 27 26.94 3.05 -24.02
CA SER A 27 28.38 2.95 -23.77
C SER A 27 28.99 1.61 -24.23
N GLY A 28 28.18 0.73 -24.85
CA GLY A 28 28.63 -0.54 -25.43
C GLY A 28 28.63 -1.72 -24.45
N HIS A 29 28.19 -1.52 -23.21
CA HIS A 29 28.09 -2.57 -22.19
C HIS A 29 26.80 -3.38 -22.31
N ARG A 30 26.61 -4.05 -23.46
CA ARG A 30 25.36 -4.77 -23.79
C ARG A 30 24.91 -5.80 -22.76
N MET A 31 25.83 -6.64 -22.26
CA MET A 31 25.47 -7.69 -21.29
C MET A 31 24.98 -7.10 -19.97
N ALA A 32 25.70 -6.11 -19.44
CA ALA A 32 25.31 -5.42 -18.20
C ALA A 32 23.98 -4.65 -18.37
N ALA A 33 23.75 -4.03 -19.53
CA ALA A 33 22.49 -3.38 -19.84
C ALA A 33 21.32 -4.37 -19.83
N GLU A 34 21.48 -5.54 -20.46
CA GLU A 34 20.45 -6.57 -20.50
C GLU A 34 20.17 -7.20 -19.13
N GLU A 35 21.20 -7.46 -18.33
CA GLU A 35 21.03 -7.91 -16.95
C GLU A 35 20.26 -6.87 -16.12
N LEU A 36 20.61 -5.58 -16.23
CA LEU A 36 19.92 -4.53 -15.51
C LEU A 36 18.47 -4.35 -15.97
N LYS A 37 18.17 -4.49 -17.28
CA LYS A 37 16.78 -4.50 -17.78
C LYS A 37 15.97 -5.64 -17.20
N ARG A 38 16.53 -6.84 -17.12
CA ARG A 38 15.86 -8.02 -16.53
C ARG A 38 15.55 -7.79 -15.06
N GLU A 39 16.51 -7.26 -14.31
CA GLU A 39 16.32 -6.98 -12.88
C GLU A 39 15.29 -5.85 -12.67
N ALA A 40 15.35 -4.77 -13.47
CA ALA A 40 14.37 -3.70 -13.44
C ALA A 40 12.94 -4.19 -13.77
N HIS A 41 12.82 -5.16 -14.69
CA HIS A 41 11.55 -5.80 -15.00
C HIS A 41 11.04 -6.64 -13.82
N HIS A 42 11.88 -7.49 -13.25
CA HIS A 42 11.52 -8.29 -12.08
C HIS A 42 11.09 -7.42 -10.90
N PHE A 43 11.86 -6.36 -10.62
CA PHE A 43 11.52 -5.36 -9.61
C PHE A 43 10.17 -4.70 -9.90
N GLY A 44 9.89 -4.33 -11.15
CA GLY A 44 8.59 -3.80 -11.56
C GLY A 44 7.42 -4.75 -11.27
N CYS A 45 7.58 -6.04 -11.55
CA CYS A 45 6.57 -7.06 -11.23
C CYS A 45 6.31 -7.15 -9.72
N GLN A 46 7.35 -7.06 -8.89
CA GLN A 46 7.20 -7.05 -7.43
C GLN A 46 6.47 -5.78 -6.95
N LEU A 47 6.70 -4.62 -7.57
CA LEU A 47 5.95 -3.40 -7.24
C LEU A 47 4.47 -3.54 -7.51
N THR A 48 4.08 -4.11 -8.66
CA THR A 48 2.66 -4.36 -8.98
C THR A 48 2.02 -5.33 -7.99
N GLN A 49 2.76 -6.33 -7.49
CA GLN A 49 2.27 -7.22 -6.44
C GLN A 49 2.02 -6.47 -5.14
N ILE A 50 2.94 -5.58 -4.73
CA ILE A 50 2.78 -4.75 -3.53
C ILE A 50 1.56 -3.83 -3.69
N GLU A 51 1.39 -3.17 -4.83
CA GLU A 51 0.21 -2.34 -5.10
C GLU A 51 -1.09 -3.11 -4.98
N SER A 52 -1.13 -4.31 -5.55
CA SER A 52 -2.32 -5.17 -5.47
C SER A 52 -2.70 -5.46 -4.02
N VAL A 53 -1.71 -5.79 -3.17
CA VAL A 53 -1.95 -6.05 -1.75
C VAL A 53 -2.38 -4.77 -1.03
N LEU A 54 -1.75 -3.63 -1.32
CA LEU A 54 -2.11 -2.35 -0.71
C LEU A 54 -3.53 -1.91 -1.08
N ASP A 55 -3.99 -2.17 -2.31
CA ASP A 55 -5.36 -1.87 -2.73
C ASP A 55 -6.37 -2.83 -2.11
N GLU A 56 -6.04 -4.13 -2.02
CA GLU A 56 -6.88 -5.14 -1.35
C GLU A 56 -7.16 -4.77 0.11
N TYR A 57 -6.14 -4.29 0.83
CA TYR A 57 -6.24 -3.92 2.25
C TYR A 57 -6.46 -2.42 2.48
N ARG A 58 -6.81 -1.64 1.45
CA ARG A 58 -6.87 -0.17 1.55
C ARG A 58 -7.78 0.33 2.68
N VAL A 59 -8.93 -0.30 2.87
CA VAL A 59 -9.91 0.06 3.91
C VAL A 59 -9.37 -0.25 5.31
N ASP A 60 -8.78 -1.43 5.49
CA ASP A 60 -8.24 -1.86 6.78
C ASP A 60 -7.02 -1.01 7.18
N ILE A 61 -6.15 -0.71 6.22
CA ILE A 61 -5.01 0.20 6.41
C ILE A 61 -5.51 1.59 6.84
N ALA A 62 -6.54 2.13 6.17
CA ALA A 62 -7.13 3.42 6.54
C ALA A 62 -7.75 3.39 7.94
N ALA A 63 -8.43 2.29 8.31
CA ALA A 63 -9.07 2.11 9.61
C ALA A 63 -8.06 2.11 10.78
N VAL A 64 -6.85 1.56 10.57
CA VAL A 64 -5.79 1.53 11.58
C VAL A 64 -5.02 2.86 11.67
N GLN A 65 -5.01 3.66 10.60
CA GLN A 65 -4.36 4.98 10.59
C GLN A 65 -5.22 6.09 11.23
N LEU A 66 -6.50 5.83 11.49
CA LEU A 66 -7.35 6.75 12.24
C LEU A 66 -6.91 6.80 13.71
N PRO A 67 -6.80 8.00 14.31
CA PRO A 67 -6.53 8.14 15.73
C PRO A 67 -7.58 7.38 16.55
N ILE A 68 -7.15 6.74 17.65
CA ILE A 68 -7.98 5.96 18.58
C ILE A 68 -9.15 6.79 19.17
N GLU A 69 -9.11 8.11 19.05
CA GLU A 69 -10.09 9.05 19.62
C GLU A 69 -11.43 9.14 18.88
N LEU A 70 -11.56 8.57 17.67
CA LEU A 70 -12.86 8.55 16.99
C LEU A 70 -13.62 7.28 17.34
N PRO A 71 -14.87 7.39 17.83
CA PRO A 71 -15.65 6.23 18.25
C PRO A 71 -15.80 5.28 17.07
N ARG A 72 -15.20 4.09 17.20
CA ARG A 72 -15.41 2.98 16.28
C ARG A 72 -16.90 2.65 16.38
N PHE A 73 -17.68 3.02 15.37
CA PHE A 73 -19.10 2.68 15.31
C PHE A 73 -19.22 1.15 15.29
N VAL A 74 -19.51 0.57 16.45
CA VAL A 74 -19.95 -0.82 16.57
C VAL A 74 -21.34 -0.87 15.95
N GLY A 75 -21.51 -1.72 14.93
CA GLY A 75 -22.77 -1.92 14.24
C GLY A 75 -23.91 -2.13 15.22
N VAL A 76 -24.94 -1.30 15.11
CA VAL A 76 -26.18 -1.48 15.86
C VAL A 76 -26.85 -2.73 15.32
N ASP A 77 -26.92 -3.77 16.14
CA ASP A 77 -27.79 -4.92 15.88
C ASP A 77 -29.24 -4.42 15.92
N MET A 78 -29.84 -4.26 14.74
CA MET A 78 -31.23 -3.83 14.57
C MET A 78 -32.24 -4.94 14.93
N ALA A 79 -31.81 -6.08 15.51
CA ALA A 79 -32.71 -7.14 15.94
C ALA A 79 -33.51 -6.84 17.23
N ALA A 80 -33.24 -5.73 17.92
CA ALA A 80 -33.92 -5.39 19.18
C ALA A 80 -34.83 -4.16 19.09
N VAL A 81 -35.63 -4.01 18.03
CA VAL A 81 -36.77 -3.08 18.03
C VAL A 81 -37.89 -3.71 18.87
N GLY A 82 -37.74 -3.65 20.20
CA GLY A 82 -38.74 -4.29 21.07
C GLY A 82 -38.47 -4.36 22.56
N CYS A 83 -37.65 -3.51 23.19
CA CYS A 83 -37.80 -3.29 24.63
C CYS A 83 -37.08 -2.02 25.10
N LYS A 84 -37.68 -1.34 26.07
CA LYS A 84 -37.29 -0.05 26.61
C LYS A 84 -35.91 -0.11 27.31
N ARG A 85 -35.16 1.00 27.18
CA ARG A 85 -33.82 1.32 27.74
C ARG A 85 -32.63 0.79 26.93
N THR A 86 -32.21 1.59 25.95
CA THR A 86 -30.82 1.69 25.51
C THR A 86 -29.97 2.14 26.71
N VAL A 87 -29.36 1.19 27.41
CA VAL A 87 -28.24 1.49 28.30
C VAL A 87 -27.02 1.55 27.40
N VAL A 88 -26.57 2.76 27.09
CA VAL A 88 -25.26 2.98 26.50
C VAL A 88 -24.25 2.69 27.61
N GLN A 89 -23.55 1.57 27.51
CA GLN A 89 -22.44 1.27 28.40
C GLN A 89 -21.16 1.77 27.73
N GLU A 90 -20.67 2.89 28.23
CA GLU A 90 -19.33 3.39 27.92
C GLU A 90 -18.33 2.46 28.62
N VAL A 91 -17.49 1.78 27.84
CA VAL A 91 -16.38 0.98 28.37
C VAL A 91 -15.11 1.80 28.19
N THR A 92 -14.72 2.52 29.24
CA THR A 92 -13.33 2.99 29.40
C THR A 92 -12.43 1.80 29.72
N ALA A 93 -11.22 1.83 29.14
CA ALA A 93 -10.20 0.76 29.14
C ALA A 93 -9.95 0.06 30.48
#